data_AF-A0A351LDG8-F1
#
_entry.id   AF-A0A351LDG8-F1
#
_cell.length_a   1.000
_cell.length_b   1.000
_cell.length_c   1.000
_cell.angle_alpha   90.00
_cell.angle_beta   90.00
_cell.angle_gamma   90.00
#
_symmetry.space_group_name_H-M   'P 1'
#
loop_
_entity.id
_entity.type
_entity.pdbx_description
1 polymer ?
#
loop_
_entity_poly.entity_id
_entity_poly.type
_entity_poly.pdbx_seq_one_letter_code
_entity_poly.pdbx_strand_id
1 'polypeptide(L)'
;MQPNQQHDIEAINVLLQQIEQSRNLREFETIKLPFELVQAGMSLWESTFHPEVFRQLAGADPETLEAWAIALSQTLNIQLEILNFWLPHLTTLPIPTTLKQKISDRVASINQIANDKSKLIQSAANLLEQEEKLQQSNSELQSLKEKVRQLQEIQTELEATNLDNLQEFITTQTAALEPQQKKLRSLQQQKADLDDHIAALERQQAILKQEIYYWQSRQNRIETSTENTVAELIILTQLQRERLSETLAGELAALQQQRNELTQQQESYHQAQQQLQKAREDFQKYQTATEEAIAALNTHYQSDRALGSLLPIDRNKVDNLFRNAQQTLAEIDQELAAARSKHEQAQQKTRFTF
;
A
#
# COMPACT_ATOMS: atom_id res chain seq x y z
N MET A 1 79.22 -44.37 21.77
CA MET A 1 79.35 -45.84 21.74
C MET A 1 80.00 -46.28 23.04
N GLN A 2 79.46 -47.31 23.68
CA GLN A 2 80.08 -47.85 24.90
C GLN A 2 81.39 -48.57 24.52
N PRO A 3 82.44 -48.52 25.36
CA PRO A 3 83.75 -49.12 25.04
C PRO A 3 83.68 -50.63 24.75
N ASN A 4 82.71 -51.35 25.32
CA ASN A 4 82.49 -52.78 25.05
C ASN A 4 81.92 -53.03 23.64
N GLN A 5 81.02 -52.17 23.15
CA GLN A 5 80.44 -52.32 21.80
C GLN A 5 81.50 -52.17 20.70
N GLN A 6 82.45 -51.26 20.92
CA GLN A 6 83.53 -51.04 19.95
C GLN A 6 84.51 -52.22 19.91
N HIS A 7 84.78 -52.83 21.06
CA HIS A 7 85.55 -54.08 21.14
C HIS A 7 84.85 -55.25 20.44
N ASP A 8 83.53 -55.41 20.63
CA ASP A 8 82.74 -56.47 19.99
C ASP A 8 82.70 -56.31 18.46
N ILE A 9 82.54 -55.07 17.96
CA ILE A 9 82.55 -54.77 16.52
C ILE A 9 83.94 -55.06 15.90
N GLU A 10 85.03 -54.72 16.59
CA GLU A 10 86.39 -55.04 16.15
C GLU A 10 86.61 -56.56 16.11
N ALA A 11 86.13 -57.30 17.10
CA ALA A 11 86.21 -58.76 17.12
C ALA A 11 85.45 -59.42 15.95
N ILE A 12 84.26 -58.92 15.63
CA ILE A 12 83.47 -59.36 14.46
C ILE A 12 84.24 -59.10 13.16
N ASN A 13 84.82 -57.90 13.00
CA ASN A 13 85.57 -57.55 11.80
C ASN A 13 86.83 -58.43 11.61
N VAL A 14 87.53 -58.76 12.69
CA VAL A 14 88.67 -59.70 12.65
C VAL A 14 88.22 -61.10 12.23
N LEU A 15 87.10 -61.59 12.78
CA LEU A 15 86.55 -62.91 12.41
C LEU A 15 86.10 -62.95 10.93
N LEU A 16 85.47 -61.88 10.44
CA LEU A 16 85.09 -61.76 9.03
C LEU A 16 86.32 -61.79 8.11
N GLN A 17 87.38 -61.04 8.45
CA GLN A 17 88.64 -61.09 7.70
C GLN A 17 89.28 -62.48 7.70
N GLN A 18 89.24 -63.18 8.83
CA GLN A 18 89.75 -64.55 8.91
C GLN A 18 88.94 -65.54 8.06
N ILE A 19 87.61 -65.38 8.00
CA ILE A 19 86.74 -66.19 7.14
C ILE A 19 87.04 -65.92 5.66
N GLU A 20 87.21 -64.65 5.26
CA GLU A 20 87.53 -64.26 3.88
C GLU A 20 88.91 -64.75 3.43
N GLN A 21 89.89 -64.78 4.33
CA GLN A 21 91.25 -65.26 4.07
C GLN A 21 91.35 -66.79 4.10
N SER A 22 90.39 -67.48 4.70
CA SER A 22 90.36 -68.94 4.79
C SER A 22 89.95 -69.56 3.46
N ARG A 23 90.84 -70.37 2.85
CA ARG A 23 90.57 -71.04 1.57
C ARG A 23 89.53 -72.16 1.66
N ASN A 24 89.32 -72.74 2.84
CA ASN A 24 88.39 -73.86 3.06
C ASN A 24 87.86 -73.86 4.49
N LEU A 25 86.54 -73.79 4.67
CA LEU A 25 85.89 -73.80 6.00
C LEU A 25 85.61 -75.21 6.55
N ARG A 26 86.07 -76.26 5.85
CA ARG A 26 85.87 -77.66 6.27
C ARG A 26 87.01 -78.20 7.14
N GLU A 27 88.09 -77.44 7.29
CA GLU A 27 89.24 -77.85 8.10
C GLU A 27 88.96 -77.64 9.59
N PHE A 28 89.57 -78.48 10.43
CA PHE A 28 89.31 -78.53 11.87
C PHE A 28 89.52 -77.17 12.57
N GLU A 29 90.50 -76.38 12.13
CA GLU A 29 90.80 -75.07 12.73
C GLU A 29 89.84 -73.97 12.26
N THR A 30 89.29 -74.08 11.05
CA THR A 30 88.46 -73.06 10.41
C THR A 30 86.96 -73.33 10.53
N ILE A 31 86.55 -74.57 10.80
CA ILE A 31 85.12 -74.97 10.88
C ILE A 31 84.37 -74.27 12.02
N LYS A 32 85.10 -73.78 13.02
CA LYS A 32 84.56 -73.04 14.16
C LYS A 32 84.29 -71.56 13.86
N LEU A 33 84.95 -70.97 12.85
CA LEU A 33 84.90 -69.52 12.59
C LEU A 33 83.47 -68.99 12.38
N PRO A 34 82.58 -69.66 11.61
CA PRO A 34 81.20 -69.19 11.47
C PRO A 34 80.41 -69.21 12.80
N PHE A 35 80.72 -70.14 13.70
CA PHE A 35 80.05 -70.22 15.01
C PHE A 35 80.60 -69.18 15.99
N GLU A 36 81.90 -68.91 15.95
CA GLU A 36 82.54 -67.82 16.71
C GLU A 36 81.98 -66.45 16.27
N LEU A 37 81.68 -66.27 14.97
CA LEU A 37 81.02 -65.07 14.45
C LEU A 37 79.62 -64.86 15.04
N VAL A 38 78.80 -65.93 15.09
CA VAL A 38 77.45 -65.87 15.69
C VAL A 38 77.54 -65.55 17.18
N GLN A 39 78.51 -66.12 17.90
CA GLN A 39 78.72 -65.84 19.31
C GLN A 39 79.11 -64.37 19.55
N ALA A 40 80.02 -63.83 18.74
CA ALA A 40 80.40 -62.41 18.81
C ALA A 40 79.21 -61.48 18.51
N GLY A 41 78.35 -61.86 17.55
CA GLY A 41 77.11 -61.15 17.25
C GLY A 41 76.12 -61.12 18.43
N MET A 42 75.97 -62.23 19.16
CA MET A 42 75.13 -62.27 20.36
C MET A 42 75.68 -61.39 21.49
N SER A 43 77.00 -61.37 21.70
CA SER A 43 77.64 -60.47 22.67
C SER A 43 77.42 -58.99 22.33
N LEU A 44 77.46 -58.63 21.04
CA LEU A 44 77.13 -57.28 20.58
C LEU A 44 75.67 -56.92 20.88
N TRP A 45 74.73 -57.87 20.77
CA TRP A 45 73.32 -57.60 21.13
C TRP A 45 73.14 -57.37 22.62
N GLU A 46 73.82 -58.17 23.47
CA GLU A 46 73.81 -57.97 24.92
C GLU A 46 74.40 -56.61 25.33
N SER A 47 75.44 -56.14 24.62
CA SER A 47 76.05 -54.82 24.85
C SER A 47 75.27 -53.66 24.24
N THR A 48 74.38 -53.93 23.28
CA THR A 48 73.51 -52.91 22.66
C THR A 48 72.20 -52.74 23.40
N PHE A 49 71.62 -53.84 23.88
CA PHE A 49 70.32 -53.84 24.54
C PHE A 49 70.43 -54.25 26.02
N HIS A 50 70.85 -53.31 26.85
CA HIS A 50 70.94 -53.50 28.30
C HIS A 50 69.57 -53.36 29.00
N PRO A 51 69.39 -53.96 30.21
CA PRO A 51 68.12 -53.95 30.94
C PRO A 51 67.50 -52.56 31.14
N GLU A 52 68.32 -51.53 31.30
CA GLU A 52 67.90 -50.14 31.46
C GLU A 52 67.26 -49.57 30.20
N VAL A 53 67.76 -49.95 29.01
CA VAL A 53 67.21 -49.55 27.71
C VAL A 53 65.81 -50.13 27.54
N PHE A 54 65.61 -51.40 27.92
CA PHE A 54 64.28 -52.01 27.89
C PHE A 54 63.30 -51.37 28.86
N ARG A 55 63.75 -50.97 30.06
CA ARG A 55 62.90 -50.24 31.01
C ARG A 55 62.50 -48.87 30.50
N GLN A 56 63.40 -48.16 29.81
CA GLN A 56 63.09 -46.88 29.19
C GLN A 56 62.09 -47.04 28.04
N LEU A 57 62.28 -48.06 27.19
CA LEU A 57 61.36 -48.36 26.09
C LEU A 57 59.97 -48.76 26.61
N ALA A 58 59.88 -49.55 27.69
CA ALA A 58 58.60 -49.93 28.29
C ALA A 58 57.75 -48.72 28.75
N GLY A 59 58.40 -47.62 29.17
CA GLY A 59 57.70 -46.42 29.62
C GLY A 59 57.46 -45.36 28.52
N ALA A 60 58.31 -45.31 27.49
CA ALA A 60 58.28 -44.25 26.49
C ALA A 60 57.72 -44.70 25.13
N ASP A 61 57.95 -45.95 24.73
CA ASP A 61 57.56 -46.48 23.42
C ASP A 61 57.41 -48.02 23.49
N PRO A 62 56.25 -48.51 23.96
CA PRO A 62 56.00 -49.94 24.12
C PRO A 62 55.95 -50.69 22.78
N GLU A 63 55.61 -50.04 21.67
CA GLU A 63 55.57 -50.65 20.34
C GLU A 63 56.98 -51.05 19.87
N THR A 64 57.99 -50.22 20.15
CA THR A 64 59.38 -50.54 19.85
C THR A 64 59.91 -51.70 20.71
N LEU A 65 59.46 -51.81 21.96
CA LEU A 65 59.81 -52.95 22.83
C LEU A 65 59.19 -54.26 22.31
N GLU A 66 57.95 -54.21 21.84
CA GLU A 66 57.26 -55.34 21.22
C GLU A 66 57.97 -55.78 19.94
N ALA A 67 58.32 -54.85 19.05
CA ALA A 67 59.07 -55.13 17.83
C ALA A 67 60.43 -55.78 18.12
N TRP A 68 61.14 -55.34 19.16
CA TRP A 68 62.39 -55.97 19.59
C TRP A 68 62.17 -57.40 20.07
N ALA A 69 61.15 -57.64 20.90
CA ALA A 69 60.83 -58.98 21.40
C ALA A 69 60.45 -59.95 20.27
N ILE A 70 59.71 -59.45 19.26
CA ILE A 70 59.38 -60.19 18.04
C ILE A 70 60.65 -60.54 17.26
N ALA A 71 61.56 -59.58 17.05
CA ALA A 71 62.80 -59.80 16.30
C ALA A 71 63.73 -60.82 17.00
N LEU A 72 63.82 -60.77 18.34
CA LEU A 72 64.56 -61.75 19.13
C LEU A 72 63.94 -63.16 18.99
N SER A 73 62.61 -63.25 19.10
CA SER A 73 61.87 -64.50 18.95
C SER A 73 62.06 -65.10 17.55
N GLN A 74 61.96 -64.29 16.50
CA GLN A 74 62.23 -64.70 15.12
C GLN A 74 63.65 -65.23 14.94
N THR A 75 64.65 -64.56 15.51
CA THR A 75 66.05 -65.01 15.44
C THR A 75 66.23 -66.38 16.12
N LEU A 76 65.67 -66.57 17.32
CA LEU A 76 65.75 -67.85 18.02
C LEU A 76 65.06 -68.98 17.22
N ASN A 77 63.93 -68.69 16.58
CA ASN A 77 63.24 -69.64 15.71
C ASN A 77 64.09 -70.01 14.49
N ILE A 78 64.75 -69.05 13.84
CA ILE A 78 65.66 -69.32 12.71
C ILE A 78 66.83 -70.22 13.14
N GLN A 79 67.42 -69.97 14.31
CA GLN A 79 68.49 -70.82 14.85
C GLN A 79 68.00 -72.25 15.13
N LEU A 80 66.78 -72.38 15.66
CA LEU A 80 66.12 -73.67 15.88
C LEU A 80 65.80 -74.39 14.55
N GLU A 81 65.32 -73.69 13.54
CA GLU A 81 65.03 -74.23 12.21
C GLU A 81 66.29 -74.81 11.56
N ILE A 82 67.41 -74.07 11.60
CA ILE A 82 68.71 -74.55 11.10
C ILE A 82 69.12 -75.81 11.85
N LEU A 83 69.02 -75.82 13.18
CA LEU A 83 69.37 -76.97 14.01
C LEU A 83 68.49 -78.20 13.70
N ASN A 84 67.18 -77.99 13.53
CA ASN A 84 66.22 -79.04 13.14
C ASN A 84 66.47 -79.54 11.72
N PHE A 85 66.94 -78.70 10.80
CA PHE A 85 67.34 -79.10 9.46
C PHE A 85 68.58 -80.01 9.47
N TRP A 86 69.59 -79.70 10.28
CA TRP A 86 70.82 -80.50 10.36
C TRP A 86 70.68 -81.80 11.16
N LEU A 87 69.75 -81.86 12.12
CA LEU A 87 69.60 -82.99 13.04
C LEU A 87 69.39 -84.37 12.36
N PRO A 88 68.53 -84.52 11.33
CA PRO A 88 68.37 -85.78 10.60
C PRO A 88 69.65 -86.22 9.86
N HIS A 89 70.45 -85.26 9.41
CA HIS A 89 71.71 -85.52 8.72
C HIS A 89 72.82 -85.92 9.70
N LEU A 90 72.82 -85.38 10.92
CA LEU A 90 73.79 -85.75 11.96
C LEU A 90 73.51 -87.13 12.56
N THR A 91 72.24 -87.54 12.64
CA THR A 91 71.85 -88.85 13.19
C THR A 91 72.11 -90.02 12.22
N THR A 92 72.19 -89.75 10.91
CA THR A 92 72.46 -90.75 9.85
C THR A 92 73.96 -90.99 9.60
N LEU A 93 74.85 -90.12 10.10
CA LEU A 93 76.29 -90.30 9.99
C LEU A 93 76.81 -91.41 10.95
N PRO A 94 77.91 -92.11 10.61
CA PRO A 94 78.53 -93.15 11.44
C PRO A 94 79.36 -92.54 12.60
N ILE A 95 78.71 -91.70 13.40
CA ILE A 95 79.29 -90.99 14.55
C ILE A 95 79.14 -91.85 15.82
N PRO A 96 80.07 -91.77 16.79
CA PRO A 96 79.94 -92.44 18.09
C PRO A 96 78.58 -92.21 18.76
N THR A 97 78.01 -93.27 19.34
CA THR A 97 76.69 -93.25 20.01
C THR A 97 76.62 -92.24 21.15
N THR A 98 77.73 -92.01 21.85
CA THR A 98 77.87 -91.00 22.90
C THR A 98 77.68 -89.57 22.38
N LEU A 99 78.13 -89.27 21.17
CA LEU A 99 77.96 -87.96 20.55
C LEU A 99 76.51 -87.77 20.07
N LYS A 100 75.90 -88.82 19.50
CA LYS A 100 74.48 -88.80 19.08
C LYS A 100 73.55 -88.50 20.26
N GLN A 101 73.81 -89.13 21.41
CA GLN A 101 73.04 -88.90 22.62
C GLN A 101 73.23 -87.47 23.16
N LYS A 102 74.47 -86.97 23.23
CA LYS A 102 74.74 -85.57 23.62
C LYS A 102 74.07 -84.55 22.70
N ILE A 103 74.02 -84.80 21.39
CA ILE A 103 73.31 -83.92 20.44
C ILE A 103 71.82 -83.93 20.73
N SER A 104 71.21 -85.12 20.87
CA SER A 104 69.79 -85.27 21.17
C SER A 104 69.38 -84.60 22.49
N ASP A 105 70.16 -84.82 23.56
CA ASP A 105 69.90 -84.23 24.89
C ASP A 105 69.99 -82.70 24.81
N ARG A 106 70.96 -82.17 24.05
CA ARG A 106 71.14 -80.73 23.89
C ARG A 106 70.05 -80.11 23.03
N VAL A 107 69.59 -80.78 21.97
CA VAL A 107 68.43 -80.36 21.18
C VAL A 107 67.18 -80.30 22.05
N ALA A 108 66.94 -81.33 22.86
CA ALA A 108 65.80 -81.38 23.78
C ALA A 108 65.85 -80.23 24.80
N SER A 109 67.03 -79.97 25.38
CA SER A 109 67.24 -78.85 26.31
C SER A 109 67.01 -77.49 25.65
N ILE A 110 67.49 -77.28 24.42
CA ILE A 110 67.26 -76.02 23.68
C ILE A 110 65.77 -75.84 23.37
N ASN A 111 65.07 -76.89 22.91
CA ASN A 111 63.62 -76.83 22.66
C ASN A 111 62.83 -76.53 23.95
N GLN A 112 63.24 -77.10 25.08
CA GLN A 112 62.61 -76.82 26.37
C GLN A 112 62.82 -75.36 26.78
N ILE A 113 64.05 -74.84 26.68
CA ILE A 113 64.36 -73.44 27.00
C ILE A 113 63.58 -72.48 26.09
N ALA A 114 63.47 -72.78 24.80
CA ALA A 114 62.69 -71.97 23.86
C ALA A 114 61.19 -71.93 24.25
N ASN A 115 60.61 -73.09 24.57
CA ASN A 115 59.23 -73.18 25.03
C ASN A 115 58.98 -72.44 26.35
N ASP A 116 59.88 -72.59 27.33
CA ASP A 116 59.76 -71.93 28.63
C ASP A 116 59.87 -70.40 28.49
N LYS A 117 60.80 -69.91 27.66
CA LYS A 117 60.92 -68.48 27.36
C LYS A 117 59.69 -67.94 26.62
N SER A 118 59.14 -68.67 25.65
CA SER A 118 57.91 -68.28 24.97
C SER A 118 56.73 -68.17 25.94
N LYS A 119 56.58 -69.12 26.87
CA LYS A 119 55.53 -69.06 27.91
C LYS A 119 55.72 -67.87 28.85
N LEU A 120 56.96 -67.55 29.19
CA LEU A 120 57.27 -66.40 30.05
C LEU A 120 56.95 -65.07 29.36
N ILE A 121 57.26 -64.93 28.06
CA ILE A 121 56.87 -63.76 27.26
C ILE A 121 55.35 -63.62 27.18
N GLN A 122 54.62 -64.71 26.94
CA GLN A 122 53.15 -64.71 26.94
C GLN A 122 52.57 -64.33 28.31
N SER A 123 53.15 -64.85 29.40
CA SER A 123 52.73 -64.51 30.77
C SER A 123 52.99 -63.05 31.11
N ALA A 124 54.12 -62.48 30.63
CA ALA A 124 54.45 -61.07 30.82
C ALA A 124 53.47 -60.15 30.09
N ALA A 125 53.05 -60.50 28.87
CA ALA A 125 52.03 -59.75 28.14
C ALA A 125 50.69 -59.73 28.90
N ASN A 126 50.26 -60.88 29.45
CA ASN A 126 49.03 -60.95 30.25
C ASN A 126 49.11 -60.11 31.53
N LEU A 127 50.28 -60.05 32.18
CA LEU A 127 50.48 -59.22 33.37
C LEU A 127 50.42 -57.73 33.05
N LEU A 128 50.99 -57.29 31.92
CA LEU A 128 50.90 -55.90 31.47
C LEU A 128 49.44 -55.51 31.17
N GLU A 129 48.66 -56.39 30.52
CA GLU A 129 47.23 -56.14 30.27
C GLU A 129 46.43 -56.03 31.58
N GLN A 130 46.76 -56.85 32.59
CA GLN A 130 46.14 -56.77 33.91
C GLN A 130 46.51 -55.48 34.65
N GLU A 131 47.75 -55.03 34.54
CA GLU A 131 48.21 -53.78 35.12
C GLU A 131 47.48 -52.57 34.50
N GLU A 132 47.30 -52.56 33.19
CA GLU A 132 46.56 -51.50 32.49
C GLU A 132 45.09 -51.43 32.98
N LYS A 133 44.42 -52.58 33.10
CA LYS A 133 43.05 -52.65 33.66
C LYS A 133 42.98 -52.15 35.09
N LEU A 134 43.99 -52.43 35.92
CA LEU A 134 44.05 -51.93 37.29
C LEU A 134 44.26 -50.41 37.34
N GLN A 135 45.09 -49.85 36.45
CA GLN A 135 45.27 -48.40 36.35
C GLN A 135 43.97 -47.70 35.93
N GLN A 136 43.25 -48.26 34.95
CA GLN A 136 41.94 -47.74 34.54
C GLN A 136 40.94 -47.77 35.72
N SER A 137 40.80 -48.91 36.40
CA SER A 137 39.90 -49.04 37.56
C SER A 137 40.26 -48.08 38.70
N ASN A 138 41.55 -47.86 38.96
CA ASN A 138 42.01 -46.90 39.97
C ASN A 138 41.63 -45.46 39.58
N SER A 139 41.70 -45.09 38.31
CA SER A 139 41.27 -43.77 37.84
C SER A 139 39.77 -43.53 38.02
N GLU A 140 38.94 -44.54 37.76
CA GLU A 140 37.50 -44.50 38.01
C GLU A 140 37.18 -44.34 39.50
N LEU A 141 37.91 -45.05 40.36
CA LEU A 141 37.76 -44.96 41.81
C LEU A 141 38.09 -43.55 42.33
N GLN A 142 39.12 -42.90 41.79
CA GLN A 142 39.44 -41.50 42.10
C GLN A 142 38.32 -40.56 41.67
N SER A 143 37.75 -40.75 40.46
CA SER A 143 36.60 -39.97 40.00
C SER A 143 35.37 -40.14 40.89
N LEU A 144 35.09 -41.37 41.33
CA LEU A 144 34.00 -41.69 42.26
C LEU A 144 34.20 -41.01 43.62
N LYS A 145 35.44 -41.02 44.15
CA LYS A 145 35.75 -40.31 45.41
C LYS A 145 35.50 -38.82 45.31
N GLU A 146 35.85 -38.19 44.20
CA GLU A 146 35.60 -36.76 43.98
C GLU A 146 34.10 -36.45 43.89
N LYS A 147 33.31 -37.30 43.20
CA LYS A 147 31.85 -37.17 43.17
C LYS A 147 31.21 -37.29 44.55
N VAL A 148 31.71 -38.19 45.40
CA VAL A 148 31.23 -38.32 46.79
C VAL A 148 31.52 -37.04 47.58
N ARG A 149 32.69 -36.43 47.40
CA ARG A 149 33.05 -35.15 48.02
C ARG A 149 32.09 -34.03 47.61
N GLN A 150 31.79 -33.91 46.31
CA GLN A 150 30.83 -32.92 45.79
C GLN A 150 29.42 -33.12 46.35
N LEU A 151 28.97 -34.38 46.45
CA LEU A 151 27.66 -34.68 47.03
C LEU A 151 27.59 -34.31 48.52
N GLN A 152 28.68 -34.50 49.27
CA GLN A 152 28.77 -34.06 50.66
C GLN A 152 28.74 -32.53 50.78
N GLU A 153 29.44 -31.80 49.91
CA GLU A 153 29.38 -30.33 49.85
C GLU A 153 27.92 -29.86 49.60
N ILE A 154 27.25 -30.42 48.59
CA ILE A 154 25.84 -30.10 48.29
C ILE A 154 24.93 -30.43 49.48
N GLN A 155 25.14 -31.57 50.15
CA GLN A 155 24.36 -31.95 51.33
C GLN A 155 24.55 -30.92 52.46
N THR A 156 25.78 -30.49 52.73
CA THR A 156 26.04 -29.47 53.75
C THR A 156 25.42 -28.11 53.39
N GLU A 157 25.44 -27.72 52.11
CA GLU A 157 24.78 -26.50 51.64
C GLU A 157 23.25 -26.60 51.77
N LEU A 158 22.67 -27.76 51.47
CA LEU A 158 21.23 -28.01 51.61
C LEU A 158 20.81 -27.96 53.09
N GLU A 159 21.59 -28.57 53.99
CA GLU A 159 21.34 -28.54 55.43
C GLU A 159 21.54 -27.13 56.03
N ALA A 160 22.48 -26.35 55.51
CA ALA A 160 22.70 -24.96 55.92
C ALA A 160 21.65 -23.99 55.35
N THR A 161 21.07 -24.30 54.19
CA THR A 161 20.07 -23.45 53.54
C THR A 161 18.69 -23.74 54.11
N ASN A 162 18.14 -22.79 54.86
CA ASN A 162 16.78 -22.90 55.37
C ASN A 162 15.77 -22.70 54.21
N LEU A 163 15.38 -23.82 53.59
CA LEU A 163 14.41 -23.87 52.49
C LEU A 163 13.04 -23.32 52.90
N ASP A 164 12.63 -23.50 54.15
CA ASP A 164 11.37 -22.99 54.67
C ASP A 164 11.35 -21.45 54.67
N ASN A 165 12.45 -20.81 55.09
CA ASN A 165 12.58 -19.35 55.04
C ASN A 165 12.52 -18.79 53.61
N LEU A 166 13.11 -19.49 52.64
CA LEU A 166 13.04 -19.08 51.24
C LEU A 166 11.62 -19.23 50.69
N GLN A 167 10.92 -20.29 51.05
CA GLN A 167 9.54 -20.52 50.63
C GLN A 167 8.59 -19.51 51.29
N GLU A 168 8.79 -19.16 52.56
CA GLU A 168 8.06 -18.11 53.25
C GLU A 168 8.34 -16.72 52.64
N PHE A 169 9.60 -16.42 52.28
CA PHE A 169 9.96 -15.19 51.58
C PHE A 169 9.31 -15.08 50.19
N ILE A 170 9.28 -16.17 49.44
CA ILE A 170 8.61 -16.21 48.12
C ILE A 170 7.12 -15.99 48.29
N THR A 171 6.45 -16.69 49.21
CA THR A 171 5.00 -16.52 49.42
C THR A 171 4.63 -15.11 49.87
N THR A 172 5.41 -14.49 50.77
CA THR A 172 5.20 -13.08 51.17
C THR A 172 5.42 -12.09 50.02
N GLN A 173 6.47 -12.26 49.23
CA GLN A 173 6.70 -11.44 48.03
C GLN A 173 5.56 -11.59 47.01
N THR A 174 5.10 -12.81 46.80
CA THR A 174 4.02 -13.09 45.83
C THR A 174 2.70 -12.46 46.29
N ALA A 175 2.38 -12.55 47.58
CA ALA A 175 1.21 -11.90 48.19
C ALA A 175 1.29 -10.36 48.10
N ALA A 176 2.48 -9.77 48.23
CA ALA A 176 2.69 -8.34 48.06
C ALA A 176 2.55 -7.87 46.60
N LEU A 177 2.90 -8.71 45.63
CA LEU A 177 2.82 -8.41 44.20
C LEU A 177 1.43 -8.62 43.59
N GLU A 178 0.62 -9.53 44.13
CA GLU A 178 -0.74 -9.81 43.67
C GLU A 178 -1.64 -8.56 43.54
N PRO A 179 -1.73 -7.64 44.53
CA PRO A 179 -2.54 -6.43 44.39
C PRO A 179 -2.00 -5.49 43.30
N GLN A 180 -0.68 -5.43 43.10
CA GLN A 180 -0.08 -4.64 42.04
C GLN A 180 -0.44 -5.20 40.66
N GLN A 181 -0.40 -6.52 40.50
CA GLN A 181 -0.83 -7.19 39.26
C GLN A 181 -2.32 -6.96 38.98
N LYS A 182 -3.19 -7.04 40.00
CA LYS A 182 -4.63 -6.73 39.86
C LYS A 182 -4.86 -5.28 39.42
N LYS A 183 -4.14 -4.33 40.02
CA LYS A 183 -4.21 -2.91 39.63
C LYS A 183 -3.70 -2.67 38.21
N LEU A 184 -2.66 -3.38 37.79
CA LEU A 184 -2.12 -3.27 36.44
C LEU A 184 -3.12 -3.81 35.40
N ARG A 185 -3.79 -4.94 35.69
CA ARG A 185 -4.87 -5.47 34.84
C ARG A 185 -6.06 -4.50 34.75
N SER A 186 -6.46 -3.89 35.86
CA SER A 186 -7.57 -2.92 35.84
C SER A 186 -7.22 -1.67 35.04
N LEU A 187 -5.99 -1.17 35.14
CA LEU A 187 -5.50 -0.04 34.33
C LEU A 187 -5.40 -0.39 32.84
N GLN A 188 -4.96 -1.61 32.50
CA GLN A 188 -4.95 -2.08 31.12
C GLN A 188 -6.37 -2.14 30.53
N GLN A 189 -7.35 -2.59 31.31
CA GLN A 189 -8.74 -2.63 30.89
C GLN A 189 -9.31 -1.21 30.72
N GLN A 190 -9.07 -0.30 31.67
CA GLN A 190 -9.46 1.10 31.54
C GLN A 190 -8.84 1.79 30.31
N LYS A 191 -7.58 1.45 29.98
CA LYS A 191 -6.94 1.97 28.77
C LYS A 191 -7.65 1.48 27.51
N ALA A 192 -7.97 0.19 27.43
CA ALA A 192 -8.72 -0.37 26.31
C ALA A 192 -10.09 0.30 26.14
N ASP A 193 -10.82 0.49 27.26
CA ASP A 193 -12.10 1.18 27.25
C ASP A 193 -11.96 2.63 26.73
N LEU A 194 -10.93 3.36 27.18
CA LEU A 194 -10.66 4.72 26.70
C LEU A 194 -10.29 4.76 25.21
N ASP A 195 -9.48 3.83 24.73
CA ASP A 195 -9.11 3.72 23.32
C ASP A 195 -10.37 3.47 22.44
N ASP A 196 -11.30 2.63 22.91
CA ASP A 196 -12.59 2.41 22.26
C ASP A 196 -13.47 3.68 22.23
N HIS A 197 -13.50 4.44 23.33
CA HIS A 197 -14.21 5.73 23.38
C HIS A 197 -13.60 6.76 22.43
N ILE A 198 -12.26 6.83 22.34
CA ILE A 198 -11.57 7.71 21.40
C ILE A 198 -11.92 7.34 19.97
N ALA A 199 -11.87 6.05 19.61
CA ALA A 199 -12.25 5.60 18.27
C ALA A 199 -13.71 5.91 17.93
N ALA A 200 -14.62 5.80 18.90
CA ALA A 200 -16.02 6.20 18.72
C ALA A 200 -16.16 7.71 18.49
N LEU A 201 -15.44 8.54 19.23
CA LEU A 201 -15.43 10.00 19.07
C LEU A 201 -14.84 10.42 17.72
N GLU A 202 -13.77 9.79 17.27
CA GLU A 202 -13.18 10.05 15.95
C GLU A 202 -14.16 9.72 14.82
N ARG A 203 -14.91 8.62 14.94
CA ARG A 203 -15.99 8.29 13.99
C ARG A 203 -17.10 9.33 14.02
N GLN A 204 -17.54 9.77 15.19
CA GLN A 204 -18.54 10.84 15.31
C GLN A 204 -18.05 12.15 14.68
N GLN A 205 -16.77 12.51 14.92
CA GLN A 205 -16.18 13.71 14.33
C GLN A 205 -16.13 13.61 12.80
N ALA A 206 -15.83 12.43 12.25
CA ALA A 206 -15.83 12.21 10.80
C ALA A 206 -17.24 12.36 10.20
N ILE A 207 -18.27 11.82 10.85
CA ILE A 207 -19.68 11.96 10.43
C ILE A 207 -20.09 13.44 10.45
N LEU A 208 -19.82 14.16 11.54
CA LEU A 208 -20.15 15.57 11.65
C LEU A 208 -19.43 16.42 10.59
N LYS A 209 -18.17 16.12 10.26
CA LYS A 209 -17.45 16.80 9.16
C LYS A 209 -18.13 16.57 7.80
N GLN A 210 -18.60 15.34 7.53
CA GLN A 210 -19.33 15.04 6.31
C GLN A 210 -20.69 15.75 6.25
N GLU A 211 -21.42 15.81 7.36
CA GLU A 211 -22.68 16.56 7.45
C GLU A 211 -22.47 18.06 7.23
N ILE A 212 -21.45 18.67 7.85
CA ILE A 212 -21.10 20.07 7.64
C ILE A 212 -20.82 20.33 6.15
N TYR A 213 -20.01 19.46 5.52
CA TYR A 213 -19.72 19.58 4.09
C TYR A 213 -20.99 19.46 3.23
N TYR A 214 -21.88 18.52 3.55
CA TYR A 214 -23.16 18.37 2.87
C TYR A 214 -24.01 19.64 2.98
N TRP A 215 -24.14 20.20 4.19
CA TRP A 215 -24.93 21.42 4.42
C TRP A 215 -24.32 22.63 3.74
N GLN A 216 -23.00 22.81 3.77
CA GLN A 216 -22.30 23.87 3.04
C GLN A 216 -22.50 23.76 1.53
N SER A 217 -22.34 22.56 0.97
CA SER A 217 -22.60 22.32 -0.46
C SER A 217 -24.07 22.59 -0.81
N ARG A 218 -25.02 22.22 0.05
CA ARG A 218 -26.44 22.47 -0.17
C ARG A 218 -26.76 23.96 -0.10
N GLN A 219 -26.20 24.67 0.88
CA GLN A 219 -26.35 26.12 1.01
C GLN A 219 -25.83 26.83 -0.24
N ASN A 220 -24.61 26.53 -0.68
CA ASN A 220 -24.04 27.14 -1.89
C ASN A 220 -24.91 26.90 -3.14
N ARG A 221 -25.51 25.71 -3.29
CA ARG A 221 -26.42 25.42 -4.40
C ARG A 221 -27.70 26.24 -4.33
N ILE A 222 -28.27 26.39 -3.13
CA ILE A 222 -29.48 27.21 -2.92
C ILE A 222 -29.17 28.68 -3.17
N GLU A 223 -28.05 29.19 -2.66
CA GLU A 223 -27.59 30.56 -2.90
C GLU A 223 -27.41 30.82 -4.40
N THR A 224 -26.65 29.97 -5.09
CA THR A 224 -26.45 30.08 -6.56
C THR A 224 -27.80 30.03 -7.31
N SER A 225 -28.69 29.11 -6.94
CA SER A 225 -30.01 29.01 -7.55
C SER A 225 -30.87 30.25 -7.29
N THR A 226 -30.76 30.85 -6.11
CA THR A 226 -31.51 32.05 -5.73
C THR A 226 -30.96 33.28 -6.45
N GLU A 227 -29.64 33.41 -6.56
CA GLU A 227 -28.99 34.46 -7.35
C GLU A 227 -29.43 34.39 -8.82
N ASN A 228 -29.48 33.19 -9.40
CA ASN A 228 -29.95 32.99 -10.76
C ASN A 228 -31.42 33.39 -10.94
N THR A 229 -32.32 32.94 -10.04
CA THR A 229 -33.75 33.31 -10.14
C THR A 229 -33.97 34.81 -9.91
N VAL A 230 -33.21 35.43 -9.00
CA VAL A 230 -33.25 36.89 -8.80
C VAL A 230 -32.77 37.62 -10.07
N ALA A 231 -31.69 37.18 -10.69
CA ALA A 231 -31.21 37.75 -11.95
C ALA A 231 -32.25 37.62 -13.07
N GLU A 232 -32.89 36.46 -13.21
CA GLU A 232 -33.99 36.25 -14.15
C GLU A 232 -35.19 37.17 -13.88
N LEU A 233 -35.60 37.33 -12.62
CA LEU A 233 -36.68 38.24 -12.23
C LEU A 233 -36.33 39.70 -12.53
N ILE A 234 -35.08 40.11 -12.29
CA ILE A 234 -34.61 41.46 -12.65
C ILE A 234 -34.76 41.67 -14.16
N ILE A 235 -34.33 40.72 -15.00
CA ILE A 235 -34.44 40.81 -16.45
C ILE A 235 -35.93 40.88 -16.86
N LEU A 236 -36.78 40.00 -16.32
CA LEU A 236 -38.21 39.98 -16.65
C LEU A 236 -38.92 41.27 -16.23
N THR A 237 -38.61 41.82 -15.05
CA THR A 237 -39.18 43.07 -14.57
C THR A 237 -38.71 44.27 -15.39
N GLN A 238 -37.44 44.31 -15.80
CA GLN A 238 -36.92 45.32 -16.73
C GLN A 238 -37.64 45.25 -18.08
N LEU A 239 -37.78 44.05 -18.64
CA LEU A 239 -38.47 43.84 -19.92
C LEU A 239 -39.96 44.18 -19.84
N GLN A 240 -40.64 43.87 -18.74
CA GLN A 240 -42.02 44.31 -18.52
C GLN A 240 -42.12 45.84 -18.39
N ARG A 241 -41.17 46.48 -17.69
CA ARG A 241 -41.13 47.94 -17.57
C ARG A 241 -40.94 48.60 -18.93
N GLU A 242 -40.04 48.07 -19.77
CA GLU A 242 -39.83 48.55 -21.14
C GLU A 242 -41.11 48.43 -21.97
N ARG A 243 -41.74 47.23 -21.98
CA ARG A 243 -43.02 47.01 -22.69
C ARG A 243 -44.12 47.96 -22.22
N LEU A 244 -44.30 48.11 -20.91
CA LEU A 244 -45.31 49.03 -20.37
C LEU A 244 -44.98 50.48 -20.73
N SER A 245 -43.72 50.88 -20.69
CA SER A 245 -43.32 52.24 -21.08
C SER A 245 -43.57 52.51 -22.56
N GLU A 246 -43.35 51.51 -23.43
CA GLU A 246 -43.64 51.59 -24.85
C GLU A 246 -45.15 51.68 -25.13
N THR A 247 -45.95 50.82 -24.49
CA THR A 247 -47.42 50.87 -24.60
C THR A 247 -47.98 52.20 -24.10
N LEU A 248 -47.54 52.68 -22.93
CA LEU A 248 -47.97 53.96 -22.38
C LEU A 248 -47.55 55.15 -23.25
N ALA A 249 -46.35 55.11 -23.82
CA ALA A 249 -45.90 56.14 -24.75
C ALA A 249 -46.76 56.14 -26.03
N GLY A 250 -47.11 54.96 -26.54
CA GLY A 250 -48.02 54.80 -27.68
C GLY A 250 -49.43 55.33 -27.40
N GLU A 251 -50.02 54.99 -26.26
CA GLU A 251 -51.34 55.50 -25.86
C GLU A 251 -51.33 57.02 -25.63
N LEU A 252 -50.27 57.56 -25.03
CA LEU A 252 -50.13 59.00 -24.84
C LEU A 252 -50.01 59.72 -26.19
N ALA A 253 -49.23 59.18 -27.12
CA ALA A 253 -49.14 59.72 -28.48
C ALA A 253 -50.50 59.69 -29.20
N ALA A 254 -51.25 58.58 -29.07
CA ALA A 254 -52.59 58.45 -29.65
C ALA A 254 -53.59 59.45 -29.05
N LEU A 255 -53.60 59.61 -27.72
CA LEU A 255 -54.44 60.61 -27.05
C LEU A 255 -54.06 62.04 -27.44
N GLN A 256 -52.77 62.32 -27.59
CA GLN A 256 -52.30 63.63 -28.02
C GLN A 256 -52.71 63.92 -29.46
N GLN A 257 -52.64 62.92 -30.35
CA GLN A 257 -53.16 63.03 -31.71
C GLN A 257 -54.67 63.29 -31.70
N GLN A 258 -55.46 62.52 -30.95
CA GLN A 258 -56.91 62.71 -30.84
C GLN A 258 -57.27 64.10 -30.29
N ARG A 259 -56.51 64.60 -29.31
CA ARG A 259 -56.67 65.97 -28.79
C ARG A 259 -56.40 67.02 -29.88
N ASN A 260 -55.36 66.84 -30.69
CA ASN A 260 -55.04 67.75 -31.77
C ASN A 260 -56.15 67.74 -32.85
N GLU A 261 -56.65 66.57 -33.21
CA GLU A 261 -57.77 66.41 -34.16
C GLU A 261 -59.05 67.09 -33.66
N LEU A 262 -59.40 66.91 -32.37
CA LEU A 262 -60.53 67.60 -31.74
C LEU A 262 -60.35 69.13 -31.75
N THR A 263 -59.13 69.61 -31.50
CA THR A 263 -58.82 71.04 -31.53
C THR A 263 -59.03 71.61 -32.94
N GLN A 264 -58.56 70.90 -33.98
CA GLN A 264 -58.82 71.28 -35.37
C GLN A 264 -60.32 71.26 -35.73
N GLN A 265 -61.07 70.27 -35.24
CA GLN A 265 -62.52 70.23 -35.43
C GLN A 265 -63.21 71.41 -34.74
N GLN A 266 -62.81 71.80 -33.52
CA GLN A 266 -63.33 72.98 -32.84
C GLN A 266 -63.04 74.28 -33.61
N GLU A 267 -61.83 74.43 -34.15
CA GLU A 267 -61.48 75.59 -34.99
C GLU A 267 -62.32 75.65 -36.27
N SER A 268 -62.48 74.50 -36.95
CA SER A 268 -63.34 74.39 -38.14
C SER A 268 -64.81 74.72 -37.81
N TYR A 269 -65.31 74.23 -36.67
CA TYR A 269 -66.67 74.54 -36.21
C TYR A 269 -66.85 76.03 -35.92
N HIS A 270 -65.88 76.67 -35.26
CA HIS A 270 -65.90 78.11 -35.02
C HIS A 270 -65.88 78.92 -36.34
N GLN A 271 -65.09 78.51 -37.32
CA GLN A 271 -65.08 79.15 -38.64
C GLN A 271 -66.44 78.99 -39.35
N ALA A 272 -67.02 77.79 -39.34
CA ALA A 272 -68.33 77.53 -39.91
C ALA A 272 -69.43 78.36 -39.21
N GLN A 273 -69.36 78.51 -37.89
CA GLN A 273 -70.29 79.35 -37.12
C GLN A 273 -70.15 80.82 -37.50
N GLN A 274 -68.93 81.34 -37.67
CA GLN A 274 -68.71 82.72 -38.15
C GLN A 274 -69.25 82.93 -39.56
N GLN A 275 -69.09 81.95 -40.46
CA GLN A 275 -69.65 82.01 -41.81
C GLN A 275 -71.18 82.01 -41.79
N LEU A 276 -71.81 81.18 -40.96
CA LEU A 276 -73.26 81.18 -40.76
C LEU A 276 -73.77 82.50 -40.20
N GLN A 277 -73.05 83.10 -39.25
CA GLN A 277 -73.39 84.41 -38.71
C GLN A 277 -73.38 85.49 -39.80
N LYS A 278 -72.32 85.54 -40.64
CA LYS A 278 -72.24 86.46 -41.79
C LYS A 278 -73.35 86.21 -42.80
N ALA A 279 -73.62 84.96 -43.15
CA ALA A 279 -74.71 84.62 -44.07
C ALA A 279 -76.08 85.07 -43.54
N ARG A 280 -76.31 84.98 -42.22
CA ARG A 280 -77.52 85.48 -41.58
C ARG A 280 -77.64 86.99 -41.64
N GLU A 281 -76.55 87.72 -41.40
CA GLU A 281 -76.50 89.18 -41.52
C GLU A 281 -76.75 89.64 -42.96
N ASP A 282 -76.13 88.97 -43.94
CA ASP A 282 -76.35 89.26 -45.35
C ASP A 282 -77.80 88.94 -45.76
N PHE A 283 -78.37 87.82 -45.28
CA PHE A 283 -79.77 87.50 -45.52
C PHE A 283 -80.71 88.55 -44.93
N GLN A 284 -80.43 89.07 -43.72
CA GLN A 284 -81.20 90.17 -43.13
C GLN A 284 -81.10 91.45 -43.98
N LYS A 285 -79.91 91.79 -44.49
CA LYS A 285 -79.74 92.95 -45.41
C LYS A 285 -80.54 92.77 -46.69
N TYR A 286 -80.52 91.56 -47.27
CA TYR A 286 -81.35 91.23 -48.43
C TYR A 286 -82.83 91.39 -48.10
N GLN A 287 -83.28 90.88 -46.94
CA GLN A 287 -84.66 91.01 -46.49
C GLN A 287 -85.08 92.49 -46.37
N THR A 288 -84.27 93.32 -45.69
CA THR A 288 -84.57 94.76 -45.57
C THR A 288 -84.59 95.45 -46.92
N ALA A 289 -83.66 95.14 -47.83
CA ALA A 289 -83.65 95.71 -49.18
C ALA A 289 -84.89 95.30 -50.00
N THR A 290 -85.37 94.06 -49.84
CA THR A 290 -86.63 93.63 -50.46
C THR A 290 -87.85 94.31 -49.84
N GLU A 291 -87.89 94.51 -48.52
CA GLU A 291 -88.98 95.22 -47.85
C GLU A 291 -89.00 96.71 -48.29
N GLU A 292 -87.85 97.35 -48.42
CA GLU A 292 -87.70 98.70 -48.99
C GLU A 292 -88.16 98.77 -50.45
N ALA A 293 -87.79 97.79 -51.28
CA ALA A 293 -88.24 97.72 -52.67
C ALA A 293 -89.75 97.52 -52.77
N ILE A 294 -90.35 96.69 -51.89
CA ILE A 294 -91.81 96.51 -51.80
C ILE A 294 -92.48 97.80 -51.35
N ALA A 295 -91.91 98.53 -50.38
CA ALA A 295 -92.42 99.82 -49.94
C ALA A 295 -92.36 100.87 -51.08
N ALA A 296 -91.26 100.91 -51.83
CA ALA A 296 -91.12 101.78 -53.00
C ALA A 296 -92.14 101.42 -54.11
N LEU A 297 -92.32 100.12 -54.39
CA LEU A 297 -93.35 99.62 -55.32
C LEU A 297 -94.77 99.98 -54.86
N ASN A 298 -95.07 99.84 -53.57
CA ASN A 298 -96.37 100.25 -53.02
C ASN A 298 -96.59 101.75 -53.10
N THR A 299 -95.55 102.55 -52.89
CA THR A 299 -95.61 104.01 -53.02
C THR A 299 -95.83 104.41 -54.49
N HIS A 300 -95.14 103.75 -55.42
CA HIS A 300 -95.35 103.92 -56.87
C HIS A 300 -96.77 103.52 -57.27
N TYR A 301 -97.27 102.38 -56.78
CA TYR A 301 -98.63 101.91 -57.04
C TYR A 301 -99.69 102.87 -56.49
N GLN A 302 -99.47 103.46 -55.31
CA GLN A 302 -100.36 104.49 -54.77
C GLN A 302 -100.30 105.81 -55.55
N SER A 303 -99.13 106.17 -56.09
CA SER A 303 -98.97 107.31 -57.00
C SER A 303 -99.67 107.09 -58.35
N ASP A 304 -99.54 105.89 -58.92
CA ASP A 304 -100.27 105.47 -60.13
C ASP A 304 -101.78 105.42 -59.88
N ARG A 305 -102.21 105.05 -58.67
CA ARG A 305 -103.62 105.09 -58.26
C ARG A 305 -104.17 106.52 -58.20
N ALA A 306 -103.34 107.52 -57.89
CA ALA A 306 -103.73 108.94 -57.94
C ALA A 306 -103.81 109.46 -59.39
N LEU A 307 -102.90 109.00 -60.27
CA LEU A 307 -102.91 109.30 -61.71
C LEU A 307 -104.07 108.61 -62.47
N GLY A 308 -104.58 107.48 -61.97
CA GLY A 308 -105.72 106.74 -62.53
C GLY A 308 -107.10 107.37 -62.30
N SER A 309 -107.19 108.55 -61.69
CA SER A 309 -108.45 109.27 -61.43
C SER A 309 -109.04 110.01 -62.64
N LEU A 310 -108.41 109.93 -63.82
CA LEU A 310 -108.73 110.74 -65.00
C LEU A 310 -109.04 109.99 -66.30
N LEU A 311 -109.14 108.65 -66.31
CA LEU A 311 -109.61 107.88 -67.48
C LEU A 311 -110.39 106.61 -67.08
N PRO A 312 -111.45 106.23 -67.83
CA PRO A 312 -112.31 105.10 -67.48
C PRO A 312 -111.63 103.78 -67.86
N ILE A 313 -111.13 103.05 -66.86
CA ILE A 313 -110.52 101.73 -67.02
C ILE A 313 -111.45 100.65 -66.44
N ASP A 314 -111.71 99.65 -67.27
CA ASP A 314 -112.63 98.52 -67.07
C ASP A 314 -112.12 97.57 -65.97
N ARG A 315 -112.65 97.75 -64.75
CA ARG A 315 -112.21 97.10 -63.49
C ARG A 315 -112.20 95.56 -63.54
N ASN A 316 -113.04 94.94 -64.37
CA ASN A 316 -113.17 93.48 -64.41
C ASN A 316 -111.97 92.78 -65.07
N LYS A 317 -111.16 93.48 -65.89
CA LYS A 317 -110.00 92.89 -66.55
C LYS A 317 -108.74 92.89 -65.66
N VAL A 318 -108.63 93.88 -64.78
CA VAL A 318 -107.51 94.02 -63.83
C VAL A 318 -107.63 93.04 -62.67
N ASP A 319 -108.84 92.83 -62.14
CA ASP A 319 -109.06 91.86 -61.05
C ASP A 319 -108.81 90.39 -61.49
N ASN A 320 -109.08 90.05 -62.75
CA ASN A 320 -108.75 88.73 -63.30
C ASN A 320 -107.25 88.51 -63.47
N LEU A 321 -106.49 89.55 -63.85
CA LEU A 321 -105.03 89.46 -63.92
C LEU A 321 -104.40 89.34 -62.53
N PHE A 322 -104.97 90.04 -61.53
CA PHE A 322 -104.49 89.95 -60.15
C PHE A 322 -104.73 88.56 -59.54
N ARG A 323 -105.90 87.95 -59.80
CA ARG A 323 -106.17 86.55 -59.40
C ARG A 323 -105.25 85.55 -60.08
N ASN A 324 -104.99 85.70 -61.38
CA ASN A 324 -104.05 84.82 -62.08
C ASN A 324 -102.65 84.93 -61.51
N ALA A 325 -102.15 86.14 -61.24
CA ALA A 325 -100.83 86.34 -60.65
C ALA A 325 -100.70 85.71 -59.25
N GLN A 326 -101.73 85.81 -58.41
CA GLN A 326 -101.77 85.14 -57.10
C GLN A 326 -101.75 83.61 -57.23
N GLN A 327 -102.42 83.06 -58.25
CA GLN A 327 -102.46 81.63 -58.48
C GLN A 327 -101.11 81.10 -59.00
N THR A 328 -100.43 81.84 -59.88
CA THR A 328 -99.09 81.47 -60.36
C THR A 328 -98.03 81.57 -59.26
N LEU A 329 -98.13 82.56 -58.36
CA LEU A 329 -97.24 82.66 -57.19
C LEU A 329 -97.41 81.47 -56.23
N ALA A 330 -98.65 81.03 -55.99
CA ALA A 330 -98.91 79.85 -55.17
C ALA A 330 -98.35 78.55 -55.79
N GLU A 331 -98.39 78.41 -57.13
CA GLU A 331 -97.78 77.28 -57.84
C GLU A 331 -96.24 77.30 -57.73
N ILE A 332 -95.61 78.47 -57.86
CA ILE A 332 -94.15 78.62 -57.72
C ILE A 332 -93.69 78.26 -56.29
N ASP A 333 -94.42 78.69 -55.26
CA ASP A 333 -94.11 78.31 -53.87
C ASP A 333 -94.24 76.79 -53.64
N GLN A 334 -95.21 76.14 -54.29
CA GLN A 334 -95.37 74.70 -54.24
C GLN A 334 -94.21 73.96 -54.94
N GLU A 335 -93.75 74.45 -56.10
CA GLU A 335 -92.59 73.90 -56.79
C GLU A 335 -91.29 74.09 -56.00
N LEU A 336 -91.12 75.25 -55.33
CA LEU A 336 -89.97 75.52 -54.46
C LEU A 336 -89.95 74.60 -53.24
N ALA A 337 -91.09 74.34 -52.62
CA ALA A 337 -91.21 73.37 -51.53
C ALA A 337 -90.88 71.94 -52.00
N ALA A 338 -91.35 71.54 -53.19
CA ALA A 338 -91.03 70.25 -53.78
C ALA A 338 -89.54 70.10 -54.14
N ALA A 339 -88.90 71.17 -54.64
CA ALA A 339 -87.47 71.20 -54.93
C ALA A 339 -86.61 71.06 -53.66
N ARG A 340 -87.00 71.72 -52.56
CA ARG A 340 -86.32 71.58 -51.25
C ARG A 340 -86.44 70.16 -50.70
N SER A 341 -87.62 69.54 -50.77
CA SER A 341 -87.82 68.15 -50.35
C SER A 341 -86.97 67.16 -51.17
N LYS A 342 -86.87 67.36 -52.50
CA LYS A 342 -85.96 66.56 -53.35
C LYS A 342 -84.49 66.79 -53.02
N HIS A 343 -84.10 68.00 -52.65
CA HIS A 343 -82.72 68.30 -52.26
C HIS A 343 -82.34 67.62 -50.92
N GLU A 344 -83.23 67.62 -49.93
CA GLU A 344 -83.03 66.89 -48.66
C GLU A 344 -82.98 65.37 -48.87
N GLN A 345 -83.81 64.80 -49.74
CA GLN A 345 -83.75 63.38 -50.09
C GLN A 345 -82.47 63.01 -50.87
N ALA A 346 -81.96 63.91 -51.71
CA ALA A 346 -80.68 63.70 -52.40
C ALA A 346 -79.48 63.73 -51.44
N GLN A 347 -79.53 64.58 -50.40
CA GLN A 347 -78.50 64.63 -49.36
C GLN A 347 -78.54 63.41 -48.40
N GLN A 348 -79.70 62.81 -48.15
CA GLN A 348 -79.76 61.53 -47.40
C GLN A 348 -79.20 60.34 -48.20
N LYS A 349 -79.34 60.33 -49.53
CA LYS A 349 -78.75 59.25 -50.37
C LYS A 349 -77.23 59.31 -50.52
N THR A 350 -76.59 60.43 -50.21
CA THR A 350 -75.12 60.58 -50.31
C THR A 350 -74.38 60.37 -48.98
N ARG A 351 -75.09 60.05 -47.88
CA ARG A 351 -74.48 59.74 -46.57
C ARG A 351 -74.24 58.25 -46.30
N PHE A 352 -74.48 57.38 -47.27
CA PHE A 352 -74.01 56.00 -47.25
C PHE A 352 -73.03 55.75 -48.41
N THR A 353 -71.76 56.08 -48.20
CA THR A 353 -70.61 55.34 -48.74
C THR A 353 -69.36 55.73 -47.97
N PHE A 354 -68.70 54.70 -47.43
CA PHE A 354 -67.48 54.62 -46.61
C PHE A 354 -67.64 54.93 -45.12
#